data_AF-A0A4P6JUJ8-F1
#
_entry.id   AF-A0A4P6JUJ8-F1
#
_cell.length_a   1.000
_cell.length_b   1.000
_cell.length_c   1.000
_cell.angle_alpha   90.00
_cell.angle_beta   90.00
_cell.angle_gamma   90.00
#
_symmetry.space_group_name_H-M   'P 1'
#
loop_
_entity.id
_entity.type
_entity.pdbx_description
1 polymer ?
#
loop_
_entity_poly.entity_id
_entity_poly.type
_entity_poly.pdbx_seq_one_letter_code
_entity_poly.pdbx_strand_id
1 'polypeptide(L)'
;MKKVCPGCSQERDVEEDFRWKHKARGIRQRWCKFCQAEANRRHYQNNKQVYLNRAVVRNTYVNNENKQRLYAYLLAHPCIDCGNTDIRCLDFDHVSDNKACDISKMLNRALSWSIIEAEITKCEVRCANCHRLKTLERSQQWRFRQG
;
A
#
# COMPACT_ATOMS: atom_id res chain seq x y z
N MET A 1 -17.82 -9.03 39.22
CA MET A 1 -19.02 -9.88 39.08
C MET A 1 -18.67 -11.04 38.18
N LYS A 2 -19.05 -12.28 38.49
CA LYS A 2 -18.72 -13.43 37.64
C LYS A 2 -19.93 -13.92 36.84
N LYS A 3 -19.68 -14.48 35.66
CA LYS A 3 -20.72 -15.17 34.86
C LYS A 3 -20.14 -16.36 34.11
N VAL A 4 -20.97 -17.37 33.85
CA VAL A 4 -20.60 -18.55 33.06
C VAL A 4 -20.63 -18.19 31.57
N CYS A 5 -19.54 -18.45 30.87
CA CYS A 5 -19.48 -18.30 29.41
C CYS A 5 -20.22 -19.47 28.74
N PRO A 6 -21.24 -19.24 27.88
CA PRO A 6 -21.94 -20.34 27.21
C PRO A 6 -21.11 -20.99 26.08
N GLY A 7 -19.92 -20.48 25.77
CA GLY A 7 -19.01 -21.07 24.77
C GLY A 7 -18.05 -22.10 25.34
N CYS A 8 -17.52 -21.88 26.56
CA CYS A 8 -16.57 -22.79 27.21
C CYS A 8 -17.07 -23.34 28.56
N SER A 9 -18.27 -22.96 28.99
CA SER A 9 -18.90 -23.34 30.26
C SER A 9 -18.10 -22.99 31.52
N GLN A 10 -17.08 -22.13 31.42
CA GLN A 10 -16.29 -21.69 32.56
C GLN A 10 -16.86 -20.41 33.17
N GLU A 11 -16.80 -20.31 34.49
CA GLU A 11 -17.04 -19.07 35.22
C GLU A 11 -15.88 -18.09 34.99
N ARG A 12 -16.22 -16.86 34.62
CA ARG A 12 -15.27 -15.82 34.20
C ARG A 12 -15.67 -14.47 34.77
N ASP A 13 -14.70 -13.57 34.94
CA ASP A 13 -15.00 -12.22 35.42
C ASP A 13 -15.66 -11.39 34.31
N VAL A 14 -16.80 -10.76 34.63
CA VAL A 14 -17.61 -10.00 33.67
C VAL A 14 -16.84 -8.79 33.14
N GLU A 15 -16.06 -8.13 33.97
CA GLU A 15 -15.37 -6.90 33.63
C GLU A 15 -14.12 -7.15 32.80
N GLU A 16 -13.35 -8.17 33.16
CA GLU A 16 -12.06 -8.50 32.53
C GLU A 16 -12.19 -9.42 31.31
N ASP A 17 -13.14 -10.36 31.33
CA ASP A 17 -13.20 -11.42 30.33
C ASP A 17 -14.30 -11.23 29.30
N PHE A 18 -15.25 -10.30 29.50
CA PHE A 18 -16.31 -10.04 28.52
C PHE A 18 -16.22 -8.61 27.98
N ARG A 19 -15.70 -8.49 26.76
CA ARG A 19 -15.58 -7.21 26.04
C ARG A 19 -16.94 -6.54 25.87
N TRP A 20 -16.94 -5.22 25.73
CA TRP A 20 -18.14 -4.47 25.38
C TRP A 20 -18.61 -4.85 23.97
N LYS A 21 -19.92 -5.08 23.81
CA LYS A 21 -20.58 -5.11 22.50
C LYS A 21 -21.10 -3.72 22.16
N HIS A 22 -21.79 -3.09 23.13
CA HIS A 22 -22.25 -1.71 23.04
C HIS A 22 -22.02 -1.03 24.39
N LYS A 23 -20.91 -0.29 24.51
CA LYS A 23 -20.51 0.38 25.75
C LYS A 23 -21.57 1.37 26.25
N ALA A 24 -22.14 2.17 25.35
CA ALA A 24 -23.17 3.17 25.68
C ALA A 24 -24.49 2.59 26.24
N ARG A 25 -24.81 1.32 25.91
CA ARG A 25 -26.02 0.63 26.40
C ARG A 25 -25.73 -0.33 27.55
N GLY A 26 -24.49 -0.37 28.05
CA GLY A 26 -24.08 -1.34 29.08
C GLY A 26 -24.09 -2.80 28.61
N ILE A 27 -24.08 -3.06 27.29
CA ILE A 27 -24.18 -4.43 26.76
C ILE A 27 -22.78 -5.00 26.54
N ARG A 28 -22.45 -6.07 27.25
CA ARG A 28 -21.23 -6.87 27.05
C ARG A 28 -21.48 -8.06 26.12
N GLN A 29 -20.39 -8.61 25.58
CA GLN A 29 -20.44 -9.80 24.75
C GLN A 29 -20.96 -11.00 25.54
N ARG A 30 -21.65 -11.90 24.82
CA ARG A 30 -22.17 -13.15 25.40
C ARG A 30 -21.06 -14.16 25.68
N TRP A 31 -20.00 -14.18 24.88
CA TRP A 31 -18.85 -15.09 25.03
C TRP A 31 -17.66 -14.37 25.65
N CYS A 32 -16.85 -15.10 26.42
CA CYS A 32 -15.60 -14.55 26.97
C CYS A 32 -14.61 -14.24 25.84
N LYS A 33 -13.60 -13.41 26.14
CA LYS A 33 -12.59 -12.95 25.16
C LYS A 33 -11.80 -14.10 24.55
N PHE A 34 -11.66 -15.22 25.26
CA PHE A 34 -10.97 -16.42 24.78
C PHE A 34 -11.78 -17.14 23.71
N CYS A 35 -13.06 -17.44 23.97
CA CYS A 35 -13.97 -18.02 22.97
C CYS A 35 -14.15 -17.11 21.76
N GLN A 36 -14.20 -15.78 21.97
CA GLN A 36 -14.21 -14.83 20.86
C GLN A 36 -12.92 -14.89 20.03
N ALA A 37 -11.75 -14.94 20.68
CA ALA A 37 -10.46 -15.03 19.98
C ALA A 37 -10.35 -16.32 19.16
N GLU A 38 -10.81 -17.45 19.71
CA GLU A 38 -10.84 -18.71 18.98
C GLU A 38 -11.82 -18.68 17.80
N ALA A 39 -13.04 -18.18 18.00
CA ALA A 39 -14.01 -18.03 16.92
C ALA A 39 -13.48 -17.12 15.80
N ASN A 40 -12.84 -16.00 16.15
CA ASN A 40 -12.21 -15.09 15.19
C ASN A 40 -11.05 -15.76 14.45
N ARG A 41 -10.24 -16.57 15.14
CA ARG A 41 -9.15 -17.33 14.51
C ARG A 41 -9.68 -18.34 13.50
N ARG A 42 -10.72 -19.12 13.86
CA ARG A 42 -11.38 -20.07 12.96
C ARG A 42 -12.00 -19.36 11.76
N HIS A 43 -12.71 -18.24 11.99
CA HIS A 43 -13.26 -17.41 10.91
C HIS A 43 -12.17 -16.93 9.96
N TYR A 44 -11.07 -16.39 10.48
CA TYR A 44 -9.95 -15.93 9.68
C TYR A 44 -9.33 -17.08 8.88
N GLN A 45 -9.08 -18.24 9.48
CA GLN A 45 -8.52 -19.41 8.80
C GLN A 45 -9.43 -19.89 7.67
N ASN A 46 -10.73 -20.06 7.95
CA ASN A 46 -11.71 -20.56 6.99
C ASN A 46 -11.93 -19.59 5.82
N ASN A 47 -11.82 -18.28 6.05
CA ASN A 47 -12.05 -17.26 5.03
C ASN A 47 -10.75 -16.70 4.43
N LYS A 48 -9.57 -17.11 4.92
CA LYS A 48 -8.26 -16.58 4.49
C LYS A 48 -8.13 -16.66 2.97
N GLN A 49 -8.42 -17.82 2.40
CA GLN A 49 -8.31 -18.03 0.96
C GLN A 49 -9.30 -17.16 0.17
N VAL A 50 -10.52 -16.96 0.69
CA VAL A 50 -11.51 -16.09 0.07
C VAL A 50 -11.03 -14.64 0.04
N TYR A 51 -10.46 -14.13 1.14
CA TYR A 51 -9.89 -12.78 1.18
C TYR A 51 -8.69 -12.63 0.24
N LEU A 52 -7.80 -13.62 0.18
CA LEU A 52 -6.67 -13.63 -0.75
C LEU A 52 -7.15 -13.61 -2.20
N ASN A 53 -8.12 -14.46 -2.57
CA ASN A 53 -8.67 -14.53 -3.91
C ASN A 53 -9.34 -13.20 -4.31
N ARG A 54 -10.13 -12.61 -3.40
CA ARG A 54 -10.73 -11.28 -3.61
C ARG A 54 -9.68 -10.20 -3.78
N ALA A 55 -8.60 -10.24 -2.99
CA ALA A 55 -7.50 -9.30 -3.11
C ALA A 55 -6.78 -9.44 -4.46
N VAL A 56 -6.55 -10.67 -4.95
CA VAL A 56 -5.96 -10.91 -6.28
C VAL A 56 -6.81 -10.29 -7.39
N VAL A 57 -8.12 -10.58 -7.42
CA VAL A 57 -9.03 -10.03 -8.43
C VAL A 57 -9.04 -8.50 -8.40
N ARG A 58 -9.18 -7.92 -7.20
CA ARG A 58 -9.12 -6.46 -7.01
C ARG A 58 -7.80 -5.87 -7.49
N ASN A 59 -6.68 -6.46 -7.08
CA ASN A 59 -5.35 -5.96 -7.41
C ASN A 59 -5.11 -5.98 -8.91
N THR A 60 -5.57 -7.03 -9.61
CA THR A 60 -5.47 -7.11 -11.08
C THR A 60 -6.21 -5.96 -11.75
N TYR A 61 -7.47 -5.70 -11.34
CA TYR A 61 -8.25 -4.60 -11.90
C TYR A 61 -7.58 -3.24 -11.65
N VAL A 62 -7.23 -2.95 -10.39
CA VAL A 62 -6.59 -1.68 -10.00
C VAL A 62 -5.25 -1.48 -10.72
N ASN A 63 -4.46 -2.53 -10.87
CA ASN A 63 -3.17 -2.43 -11.56
C ASN A 63 -3.34 -2.15 -13.05
N ASN A 64 -4.32 -2.76 -13.70
CA ASN A 64 -4.60 -2.49 -15.11
C ASN A 64 -5.04 -1.03 -15.31
N GLU A 65 -5.93 -0.53 -14.45
CA GLU A 65 -6.37 0.87 -14.49
C GLU A 65 -5.20 1.84 -14.24
N ASN A 66 -4.39 1.59 -13.21
CA ASN A 66 -3.25 2.44 -12.89
C ASN A 66 -2.20 2.42 -14.02
N LYS A 67 -1.97 1.27 -14.67
CA LYS A 67 -1.06 1.17 -15.84
C LYS A 67 -1.55 2.02 -17.00
N GLN A 68 -2.86 1.99 -17.30
CA GLN A 68 -3.44 2.83 -18.36
C GLN A 68 -3.27 4.32 -18.06
N ARG A 69 -3.53 4.74 -16.82
CA ARG A 69 -3.33 6.12 -16.39
C ARG A 69 -1.86 6.54 -16.46
N LEU A 70 -0.94 5.68 -16.02
CA LEU A 70 0.50 5.95 -16.11
C LEU A 70 0.99 6.04 -17.56
N TYR A 71 0.50 5.16 -18.42
CA TYR A 71 0.80 5.17 -19.85
C TYR A 71 0.33 6.49 -20.49
N ALA A 72 -0.91 6.91 -20.22
CA ALA A 72 -1.43 8.18 -20.69
C ALA A 72 -0.61 9.38 -20.16
N TYR A 73 -0.19 9.32 -18.90
CA TYR A 73 0.69 10.34 -18.32
C TYR A 73 2.02 10.42 -19.08
N LEU A 74 2.72 9.30 -19.27
CA LEU A 74 4.03 9.30 -19.94
C LEU A 74 3.95 9.71 -21.42
N LEU A 75 2.83 9.45 -22.11
CA LEU A 75 2.62 9.94 -23.48
C LEU A 75 2.54 11.47 -23.55
N ALA A 76 1.99 12.11 -22.53
CA ALA A 76 1.85 13.57 -22.47
C ALA A 76 3.09 14.28 -21.91
N HIS A 77 4.04 13.54 -21.32
CA HIS A 77 5.20 14.09 -20.62
C HIS A 77 6.49 13.50 -21.19
N PRO A 78 7.05 14.10 -22.26
CA PRO A 78 8.37 13.69 -22.77
C PRO A 78 9.47 13.97 -21.74
N CYS A 79 10.67 13.44 -22.01
CA CYS A 79 11.85 13.74 -21.22
C CYS A 79 12.06 15.26 -21.11
N ILE A 80 12.13 15.79 -19.89
CA ILE A 80 12.28 17.23 -19.64
C ILE A 80 13.60 17.80 -20.19
N ASP A 81 14.67 16.98 -20.26
CA ASP A 81 15.99 17.46 -20.67
C ASP A 81 16.24 17.36 -22.19
N CYS A 82 15.71 16.32 -22.85
CA CYS A 82 16.01 16.04 -24.26
C CYS A 82 14.79 15.87 -25.17
N GLY A 83 13.58 15.96 -24.62
CA GLY A 83 12.33 15.87 -25.39
C GLY A 83 11.97 14.47 -25.92
N ASN A 84 12.71 13.42 -25.55
CA ASN A 84 12.39 12.06 -25.99
C ASN A 84 10.97 11.66 -25.55
N THR A 85 10.17 11.17 -26.50
CA THR A 85 8.76 10.76 -26.31
C THR A 85 8.57 9.25 -26.21
N ASP A 86 9.63 8.45 -26.41
CA ASP A 86 9.54 6.99 -26.33
C ASP A 86 9.40 6.56 -24.86
N ILE A 87 8.16 6.32 -24.45
CA ILE A 87 7.79 5.92 -23.08
C ILE A 87 8.60 4.73 -22.54
N ARG A 88 9.15 3.86 -23.40
CA ARG A 88 9.94 2.69 -22.98
C ARG A 88 11.27 3.08 -22.37
N CYS A 89 11.75 4.30 -22.65
CA CYS A 89 12.97 4.84 -22.08
C CYS A 89 12.71 5.91 -21.02
N LEU A 90 11.45 6.28 -20.74
CA LEU A 90 11.10 7.30 -19.76
C LEU A 90 10.98 6.70 -18.34
N ASP A 91 11.51 7.42 -17.37
CA ASP A 91 11.51 7.13 -15.95
C ASP A 91 11.11 8.37 -15.13
N PHE A 92 10.66 8.12 -13.90
CA PHE A 92 10.36 9.17 -12.92
C PHE A 92 11.60 9.47 -12.06
N ASP A 93 12.29 10.56 -12.36
CA ASP A 93 13.40 11.06 -11.57
C ASP A 93 12.88 11.89 -10.40
N HIS A 94 13.29 11.55 -9.18
CA HIS A 94 12.84 12.25 -7.99
C HIS A 94 13.74 13.48 -7.77
N VAL A 95 13.13 14.66 -7.76
CA VAL A 95 13.83 15.93 -7.58
C VAL A 95 13.86 16.37 -6.11
N SER A 96 13.01 15.77 -5.28
CA SER A 96 12.92 16.04 -3.84
C SER A 96 13.28 14.80 -3.01
N ASP A 97 13.86 15.01 -1.84
CA ASP A 97 14.27 13.93 -0.92
C ASP A 97 13.08 13.28 -0.17
N ASN A 98 11.86 13.78 -0.36
CA ASN A 98 10.65 13.33 0.35
C ASN A 98 9.90 12.19 -0.39
N LYS A 99 10.67 11.24 -0.92
CA LYS A 99 10.13 10.05 -1.59
C LYS A 99 9.52 9.08 -0.59
N ALA A 100 8.28 8.70 -0.82
CA ALA A 100 7.62 7.66 -0.02
C ALA A 100 7.95 6.26 -0.57
N CYS A 101 7.92 6.08 -1.90
CA CYS A 101 8.19 4.80 -2.54
C CYS A 101 8.42 4.95 -4.05
N ASP A 102 9.01 3.93 -4.70
CA ASP A 102 9.08 3.90 -6.17
C ASP A 102 7.67 3.73 -6.77
N ILE A 103 7.33 4.51 -7.81
CA ILE A 103 6.04 4.40 -8.53
C ILE A 103 5.79 2.95 -9.01
N SER A 104 6.82 2.26 -9.51
CA SER A 104 6.73 0.84 -9.89
C SER A 104 6.35 -0.09 -8.71
N LYS A 105 6.84 0.20 -7.49
CA LYS A 105 6.45 -0.55 -6.29
C LYS A 105 5.01 -0.22 -5.87
N MET A 106 4.58 1.04 -6.03
CA MET A 106 3.21 1.47 -5.73
C MET A 106 2.20 0.80 -6.66
N LEU A 107 2.54 0.67 -7.95
CA LEU A 107 1.78 -0.12 -8.92
C LEU A 107 1.71 -1.59 -8.50
N ASN A 108 2.84 -2.22 -8.18
CA ASN A 108 2.84 -3.63 -7.78
C ASN A 108 2.01 -3.91 -6.51
N ARG A 109 1.88 -2.91 -5.63
CA ARG A 109 1.07 -2.98 -4.41
C ARG A 109 -0.41 -2.62 -4.62
N ALA A 110 -0.84 -2.29 -5.85
CA ALA A 110 -2.21 -1.89 -6.15
C ALA A 110 -2.74 -0.76 -5.25
N LEU A 111 -1.90 0.27 -5.05
CA LEU A 111 -2.30 1.49 -4.34
C LEU A 111 -3.31 2.29 -5.17
N SER A 112 -4.08 3.15 -4.50
CA SER A 112 -5.02 4.03 -5.20
C SER A 112 -4.29 5.03 -6.09
N TRP A 113 -4.92 5.39 -7.21
CA TRP A 113 -4.36 6.38 -8.14
C TRP A 113 -3.97 7.67 -7.44
N SER A 114 -4.77 8.17 -6.51
CA SER A 114 -4.49 9.41 -5.77
C SER A 114 -3.14 9.40 -5.05
N ILE A 115 -2.71 8.26 -4.51
CA ILE A 115 -1.42 8.15 -3.82
C ILE A 115 -0.29 8.11 -4.86
N ILE A 116 -0.49 7.41 -5.98
CA ILE A 116 0.47 7.33 -7.08
C ILE A 116 0.66 8.70 -7.73
N GLU A 117 -0.43 9.40 -8.01
CA GLU A 117 -0.45 10.75 -8.56
C GLU A 117 0.26 11.74 -7.65
N ALA A 118 -0.01 11.70 -6.35
CA ALA A 118 0.72 12.51 -5.38
C ALA A 118 2.24 12.24 -5.39
N GLU A 119 2.68 11.02 -5.66
CA GLU A 119 4.11 10.73 -5.82
C GLU A 119 4.65 11.20 -7.17
N ILE A 120 3.89 11.04 -8.25
CA ILE A 120 4.23 11.52 -9.59
C ILE A 120 4.48 13.04 -9.58
N THR A 121 3.69 13.82 -8.86
CA THR A 121 3.87 15.29 -8.77
C THR A 121 5.22 15.72 -8.16
N LYS A 122 5.92 14.81 -7.47
CA LYS A 122 7.25 15.05 -6.89
C LYS A 122 8.39 14.64 -7.83
N CYS A 123 8.06 14.09 -8.99
CA CYS A 123 8.98 13.54 -9.96
C CYS A 123 9.00 14.37 -11.24
N GLU A 124 10.15 14.39 -11.90
CA GLU A 124 10.29 14.84 -13.28
C GLU A 124 10.40 13.63 -14.19
N VAL A 125 9.78 13.70 -15.38
CA VAL A 125 9.93 12.65 -16.39
C VAL A 125 11.23 12.86 -17.15
N ARG A 126 12.12 11.86 -17.10
CA ARG A 126 13.43 11.86 -17.77
C ARG A 126 13.63 10.56 -18.51
N CYS A 127 14.35 10.59 -19.63
CA CYS A 127 14.80 9.34 -20.24
C CYS A 127 15.94 8.72 -19.42
N ALA A 128 16.13 7.39 -19.51
CA ALA A 128 17.12 6.65 -18.73
C ALA A 128 18.56 7.20 -18.87
N ASN A 129 18.90 7.78 -20.02
CA ASN A 129 20.22 8.40 -20.24
C ASN A 129 20.35 9.73 -19.49
N CYS A 130 19.39 10.64 -19.65
CA CYS A 130 19.37 11.93 -18.95
C CYS A 130 19.26 11.73 -17.43
N HIS A 131 18.45 10.78 -16.98
CA HIS A 131 18.33 10.42 -15.57
C HIS A 131 19.67 9.93 -14.98
N ARG A 132 20.41 9.10 -15.72
CA ARG A 132 21.75 8.65 -15.30
C ARG A 132 22.75 9.81 -15.21
N LEU A 133 22.75 10.71 -16.20
CA LEU A 133 23.59 11.91 -16.16
C LEU A 133 23.23 12.81 -14.98
N LYS A 134 21.94 13.07 -14.74
CA LYS A 134 21.48 13.89 -13.62
C LYS A 134 21.84 13.30 -12.25
N THR A 135 21.75 11.97 -12.13
CA THR A 135 22.20 11.26 -10.92
C THR A 135 23.71 11.47 -10.71
N LEU A 136 24.51 11.36 -11.77
CA LEU A 136 25.95 11.56 -11.72
C LEU A 136 26.36 13.01 -11.45
N GLU A 137 25.56 14.00 -11.88
CA GLU A 137 25.77 15.41 -11.49
C GLU A 137 25.49 15.65 -10.01
N ARG A 138 24.44 15.01 -9.45
CA ARG A 138 24.05 15.15 -8.04
C ARG A 138 25.02 14.43 -7.10
N SER A 139 25.47 13.24 -7.47
CA SER A 139 26.46 12.47 -6.72
C SER A 139 27.85 12.86 -7.21
N GLN A 140 28.68 13.51 -6.40
CA GLN A 140 30.07 13.91 -6.74
C GLN A 140 31.00 12.71 -7.03
N GLN A 141 30.68 11.91 -8.05
CA GLN A 141 31.36 10.68 -8.40
C GLN A 141 32.67 10.98 -9.13
N TRP A 142 33.65 10.11 -8.90
CA TRP A 142 35.02 10.26 -9.42
C TRP A 142 35.08 10.40 -10.95
N ARG A 143 34.11 9.82 -11.69
CA ARG A 143 34.00 9.94 -13.16
C ARG A 143 33.73 11.37 -13.64
N PHE A 144 33.33 12.27 -12.73
CA PHE A 144 33.10 13.70 -12.97
C PHE A 144 33.90 14.60 -12.01
N ARG A 145 34.91 14.08 -11.29
CA ARG A 145 35.96 14.94 -10.73
C ARG A 145 36.77 15.47 -11.92
N GLN A 146 36.26 16.50 -12.58
CA GLN A 146 37.08 17.38 -13.39
C GLN A 146 38.14 17.93 -12.43
N GLY A 147 39.41 17.76 -12.80
CA GLY A 147 40.54 18.33 -12.07
C GLY A 147 40.47 19.85 -12.03
#